data_AF-A0A3N5QVH5-F1
#
_entry.id   AF-A0A3N5QVH5-F1
#
_cell.length_a   1.000
_cell.length_b   1.000
_cell.length_c   1.000
_cell.angle_alpha   90.00
_cell.angle_beta   90.00
_cell.angle_gamma   90.00
#
_symmetry.space_group_name_H-M   'P 1'
#
loop_
_entity.id
_entity.type
_entity.pdbx_description
1 polymer ?
#
loop_
_entity_poly.entity_id
_entity_poly.type
_entity_poly.pdbx_seq_one_letter_code
_entity_poly.pdbx_strand_id
1 'polypeptide(L)'
;MKKKILIYLITGIVLVGCVFFLTQQTQALPEYSAQTGEPCASCHISPSGGGARAPRGQAWVGGGRPATVPGLLDSLELLGVHLTVDEATFKNLSNEVSPAQPLHLDASPGEEIRDWLEDYDGN
;
A
#
# COMPACT_ATOMS: atom_id res chain seq x y z
N MET A 1 33.63 -41.32 2.15
CA MET A 1 32.32 -41.18 1.46
C MET A 1 31.18 -40.78 2.40
N LYS A 2 30.99 -41.47 3.54
CA LYS A 2 29.89 -41.20 4.50
C LYS A 2 29.82 -39.75 5.04
N LYS A 3 30.96 -39.11 5.34
CA LYS A 3 31.02 -37.70 5.80
C LYS A 3 30.50 -36.69 4.76
N LYS A 4 30.77 -36.92 3.47
CA LYS A 4 30.31 -36.01 2.40
C LYS A 4 28.79 -36.09 2.23
N ILE A 5 28.22 -37.29 2.33
CA ILE A 5 26.77 -37.53 2.28
C ILE A 5 26.07 -36.83 3.45
N LEU A 6 26.63 -36.93 4.66
CA LEU A 6 26.08 -36.26 5.84
C LEU A 6 26.08 -34.72 5.70
N ILE A 7 27.16 -34.15 5.15
CA ILE A 7 27.24 -32.71 4.89
C ILE A 7 26.18 -32.28 3.88
N TYR A 8 26.02 -32.99 2.76
CA TYR A 8 24.99 -32.64 1.78
C TYR A 8 23.57 -32.73 2.33
N LEU A 9 23.29 -33.73 3.19
CA LEU A 9 21.99 -33.83 3.85
C LEU A 9 21.72 -32.66 4.79
N ILE A 10 22.70 -32.27 5.61
CA ILE A 10 22.56 -31.13 6.52
C ILE A 10 22.35 -29.84 5.71
N THR A 11 23.17 -29.59 4.69
CA THR A 11 23.04 -28.41 3.85
C THR A 11 21.68 -28.37 3.15
N GLY A 12 21.20 -29.51 2.63
CA GLY A 12 19.87 -29.63 2.02
C GLY A 12 18.75 -29.30 2.99
N ILE A 13 18.79 -29.82 4.22
CA ILE A 13 17.80 -29.53 5.27
C ILE A 13 17.80 -28.05 5.64
N VAL A 14 18.98 -27.44 5.77
CA VAL A 14 19.10 -25.99 6.07
C VAL A 14 18.54 -25.15 4.94
N LEU A 15 18.84 -25.48 3.68
CA LEU A 15 18.34 -24.76 2.50
C LEU A 15 16.81 -24.84 2.40
N VAL A 16 16.24 -26.03 2.58
CA VAL A 16 14.78 -26.24 2.58
C VAL A 16 14.13 -25.49 3.74
N GLY A 17 14.74 -25.53 4.94
CA GLY A 17 14.29 -24.78 6.10
C GLY A 17 14.25 -23.27 5.84
N CYS A 18 15.31 -22.68 5.30
CA CYS A 18 15.36 -21.25 4.99
C CYS A 18 14.26 -20.82 4.02
N VAL A 19 13.99 -21.60 2.96
CA VAL A 19 12.93 -21.30 2.00
C VAL A 19 11.55 -21.28 2.68
N PHE A 20 11.31 -22.16 3.65
CA PHE A 20 10.04 -22.21 4.39
C PHE A 20 9.80 -21.00 5.30
N PHE A 21 10.86 -20.41 5.85
CA PHE A 21 10.73 -19.21 6.70
C PHE A 21 10.57 -17.91 5.90
N LEU A 22 11.05 -17.88 4.65
CA LEU A 22 10.93 -16.72 3.76
C LEU A 22 9.50 -16.48 3.25
N THR A 23 8.60 -17.46 3.36
CA THR A 23 7.23 -17.40 2.81
C THR A 23 6.15 -17.04 3.83
N GLN A 24 6.52 -16.68 5.08
CA GLN A 24 5.55 -16.11 6.01
C GLN A 24 5.14 -14.72 5.55
N GLN A 25 4.20 -14.66 4.61
CA GLN A 25 3.47 -13.45 4.31
C GLN A 25 2.78 -13.03 5.61
N THR A 26 3.24 -11.91 6.18
CA THR A 26 2.49 -11.19 7.20
C THR A 26 1.23 -10.69 6.51
N GLN A 27 0.19 -11.53 6.49
CA GLN A 27 -1.13 -11.16 6.00
C GLN A 27 -1.61 -9.99 6.86
N ALA A 28 -2.07 -8.92 6.22
CA ALA A 28 -2.83 -7.91 6.92
C ALA A 28 -4.03 -8.60 7.55
N LEU A 29 -4.19 -8.47 8.86
CA LEU A 29 -5.29 -9.08 9.60
C LEU A 29 -6.59 -8.40 9.15
N PRO A 30 -7.46 -9.05 8.33
CA PRO A 30 -8.72 -8.46 7.91
C PRO A 30 -9.63 -8.16 9.10
N GLU A 31 -9.38 -8.79 10.25
CA GLU A 31 -10.12 -8.58 11.50
C GLU A 31 -10.04 -7.14 11.98
N TYR A 32 -8.90 -6.44 11.81
CA TYR A 32 -8.78 -5.05 12.23
C TYR A 32 -9.66 -4.14 11.37
N SER A 33 -9.64 -4.34 10.04
CA SER A 33 -10.48 -3.62 9.10
C SER A 33 -11.97 -3.88 9.38
N ALA A 34 -12.34 -5.13 9.68
CA ALA A 34 -13.70 -5.49 10.07
C ALA A 34 -14.14 -4.85 11.40
N GLN A 35 -13.24 -4.74 12.39
CA GLN A 35 -13.56 -4.17 13.70
C GLN A 35 -13.63 -2.64 13.69
N THR A 36 -12.78 -1.97 12.91
CA THR A 36 -12.64 -0.51 12.93
C THR A 36 -13.31 0.20 11.76
N GLY A 37 -13.58 -0.53 10.67
CA GLY A 37 -14.01 0.06 9.41
C GLY A 37 -12.89 0.79 8.64
N GLU A 38 -11.64 0.78 9.12
CA GLU A 38 -10.54 1.39 8.36
C GLU A 38 -10.19 0.56 7.12
N PRO A 39 -9.95 1.19 5.95
CA PRO A 39 -9.52 0.48 4.75
C PRO A 39 -8.10 -0.03 4.91
N CYS A 40 -7.72 -1.12 4.23
CA CYS A 40 -6.36 -1.66 4.28
C CYS A 40 -5.28 -0.63 3.88
N ALA A 41 -5.65 0.33 3.02
CA ALA A 41 -4.81 1.46 2.62
C ALA A 41 -4.44 2.41 3.78
N SER A 42 -5.11 2.32 4.94
CA SER A 42 -4.75 3.11 6.13
C SER A 42 -3.37 2.72 6.69
N CYS A 43 -2.95 1.47 6.47
CA CYS A 43 -1.67 0.94 6.96
C CYS A 43 -0.74 0.47 5.82
N HIS A 44 -1.29 0.09 4.67
CA HIS A 44 -0.53 -0.43 3.53
C HIS A 44 -0.49 0.56 2.37
N ILE A 45 0.60 0.53 1.60
CA ILE A 45 0.68 1.26 0.33
C ILE A 45 -0.28 0.64 -0.70
N SER A 46 -0.42 -0.69 -0.71
CA SER A 46 -1.41 -1.37 -1.54
C SER A 46 -2.79 -1.36 -0.88
N PRO A 47 -3.85 -0.97 -1.61
CA PRO A 47 -5.22 -1.05 -1.11
C PRO A 47 -5.69 -2.48 -0.79
N SER A 48 -5.04 -3.49 -1.37
CA SER A 48 -5.34 -4.90 -1.07
C SER A 48 -4.79 -5.37 0.29
N GLY A 49 -4.07 -4.53 1.04
CA GLY A 49 -3.46 -4.90 2.34
C GLY A 49 -2.18 -5.71 2.24
N GLY A 50 -1.69 -6.00 1.04
CA GLY A 50 -0.38 -6.63 0.83
C GLY A 50 0.77 -5.62 0.73
N GLY A 51 2.00 -6.13 0.67
CA GLY A 51 3.19 -5.35 0.32
C GLY A 51 3.70 -4.40 1.41
N ALA A 52 4.37 -3.33 0.99
CA ALA A 52 5.00 -2.36 1.89
C ALA A 52 3.97 -1.61 2.73
N ARG A 53 4.34 -1.33 4.00
CA ARG A 53 3.51 -0.51 4.90
C ARG A 53 3.81 0.97 4.69
N ALA A 54 2.75 1.78 4.76
CA ALA A 54 2.83 3.24 4.83
C ALA A 54 3.42 3.67 6.20
N PRO A 55 3.82 4.95 6.39
CA PRO A 55 4.37 5.43 7.66
C PRO A 55 3.52 5.07 8.88
N ARG A 56 2.18 5.16 8.76
CA ARG A 56 1.24 4.78 9.82
C ARG A 56 1.37 3.30 10.21
N GLY A 57 1.42 2.41 9.22
CA GLY A 57 1.60 0.97 9.45
C GLY A 57 2.99 0.61 9.97
N GLN A 58 4.04 1.33 9.54
CA GLN A 58 5.40 1.16 10.06
C GLN A 58 5.48 1.56 11.55
N ALA A 59 4.90 2.70 11.91
CA ALA A 59 4.86 3.17 13.30
C ALA A 59 4.11 2.21 14.22
N TRP A 60 2.97 1.67 13.78
CA TRP A 60 2.19 0.71 14.55
C TRP A 60 2.97 -0.60 14.81
N VAL A 61 3.63 -1.16 13.78
CA VAL A 61 4.46 -2.37 13.94
C VAL A 61 5.69 -2.08 14.79
N GLY A 62 6.37 -0.95 14.55
CA GLY A 62 7.55 -0.52 15.30
C GLY A 62 7.26 -0.28 16.78
N GLY A 63 6.04 0.19 17.11
CA GLY A 63 5.54 0.36 18.47
C GLY A 63 5.03 -0.93 19.13
N GLY A 64 5.20 -2.11 18.51
CA GLY A 64 4.79 -3.38 19.10
C GLY A 64 3.30 -3.72 18.95
N ARG A 65 2.61 -3.13 17.97
CA ARG A 65 1.19 -3.38 17.66
C ARG A 65 0.25 -3.06 18.83
N PRO A 66 0.27 -1.82 19.35
CA PRO A 66 -0.66 -1.42 20.40
C PRO A 66 -2.13 -1.54 19.93
N ALA A 67 -3.06 -1.58 20.88
CA ALA A 67 -4.50 -1.71 20.58
C ALA A 67 -5.03 -0.58 19.70
N THR A 68 -4.41 0.61 19.77
CA THR A 68 -4.79 1.79 18.98
C THR A 68 -3.73 2.07 17.93
N VAL A 69 -4.15 2.24 16.67
CA VAL A 69 -3.26 2.67 15.58
C VAL A 69 -3.05 4.18 15.67
N PRO A 70 -1.80 4.66 15.78
CA PRO A 70 -1.51 6.09 15.91
C PRO A 70 -2.01 6.89 14.71
N GLY A 71 -2.35 8.17 14.87
CA GLY A 71 -2.70 9.05 13.75
C GLY A 71 -1.54 9.23 12.76
N LEU A 72 -1.77 9.86 11.59
CA LEU A 72 -0.70 10.07 10.62
C LEU A 72 0.43 10.94 11.20
N LEU A 73 0.09 12.07 11.84
CA LEU A 73 1.09 12.97 12.42
C LEU A 73 1.86 12.30 13.56
N ASP A 74 1.17 11.63 14.48
CA ASP A 74 1.81 10.86 15.56
C ASP A 74 2.74 9.78 14.99
N SER A 75 2.32 9.12 13.91
CA SER A 75 3.14 8.10 13.25
C SER A 75 4.41 8.67 12.64
N LEU A 76 4.32 9.86 12.04
CA LEU A 76 5.49 10.55 11.51
C LEU A 76 6.44 10.95 12.63
N GLU A 77 5.92 11.48 13.73
CA GLU A 77 6.71 11.82 14.91
C GLU A 77 7.40 10.59 15.52
N LEU A 78 6.69 9.47 15.68
CA LEU A 78 7.25 8.20 16.13
C LEU A 78 8.37 7.67 15.22
N LEU A 79 8.32 8.00 13.93
CA LEU A 79 9.34 7.67 12.94
C LEU A 79 10.46 8.73 12.83
N GLY A 80 10.43 9.77 13.67
CA GLY A 80 11.41 10.86 13.66
C GLY A 80 11.26 11.84 12.50
N VAL A 81 10.10 11.85 11.84
CA VAL A 81 9.78 12.78 10.75
C VAL A 81 9.07 14.00 11.33
N HIS A 82 9.75 15.14 11.29
CA HIS A 82 9.20 16.42 11.73
C HIS A 82 8.77 17.25 10.52
N LEU A 83 7.47 17.53 10.42
CA LEU A 83 6.93 18.41 9.38
C LEU A 83 6.98 19.85 9.86
N THR A 84 7.75 20.69 9.17
CA THR A 84 7.70 22.14 9.34
C THR A 84 6.78 22.70 8.27
N VAL A 85 5.62 23.19 8.69
CA VAL A 85 4.63 23.80 7.79
C VAL A 85 4.71 25.30 7.97
N ASP A 86 5.15 25.99 6.92
CA ASP A 86 4.95 27.43 6.81
C ASP A 86 3.59 27.70 6.14
N GLU A 87 2.59 28.05 6.95
CA GLU A 87 1.24 28.37 6.46
C GLU A 87 1.23 29.52 5.45
N ALA A 88 2.19 30.45 5.52
CA ALA A 88 2.27 31.58 4.60
C ALA A 88 2.53 31.11 3.16
N THR A 89 3.29 30.02 2.98
CA THR A 89 3.55 29.41 1.68
C THR A 89 2.28 28.84 1.03
N PHE A 90 1.28 28.40 1.80
CA PHE A 90 0.03 27.82 1.28
C PHE A 90 -1.10 28.83 1.10
N LYS A 91 -1.10 29.91 1.90
CA LYS A 91 -2.15 30.94 1.84
C LYS A 91 -1.94 31.96 0.72
N ASN A 92 -0.77 31.98 0.09
CA ASN A 92 -0.44 32.92 -0.99
C ASN A 92 -0.86 32.40 -2.38
N LEU A 93 -2.13 32.00 -2.51
CA LEU A 93 -2.77 31.75 -3.80
C LEU A 93 -3.49 33.03 -4.24
N SER A 94 -2.73 34.08 -4.53
CA SER A 94 -3.28 35.35 -5.03
C SER A 94 -3.54 35.35 -6.54
N ASN A 95 -3.51 34.18 -7.19
CA ASN A 95 -3.84 34.07 -8.60
C ASN A 95 -5.26 33.58 -8.71
N GLU A 96 -6.13 34.45 -9.22
CA GLU A 96 -7.40 34.12 -9.86
C GLU A 96 -7.24 32.78 -10.59
N VAL A 97 -7.85 31.71 -10.05
CA VAL A 97 -7.81 30.41 -10.69
C VAL A 97 -8.62 30.57 -11.96
N SER A 98 -7.92 30.70 -13.09
CA SER A 98 -8.57 30.76 -14.39
C SER A 98 -9.50 29.56 -14.48
N PRO A 99 -10.80 29.76 -14.73
CA PRO A 99 -11.75 28.65 -14.77
C PRO A 99 -11.25 27.62 -15.78
N ALA A 100 -11.26 26.35 -15.38
CA ALA A 100 -10.87 25.28 -16.27
C ALA A 100 -11.72 25.36 -17.54
N GLN A 101 -11.07 25.54 -18.69
CA GLN A 101 -11.76 25.42 -19.96
C GLN A 101 -12.17 23.95 -20.11
N PRO A 102 -13.46 23.65 -20.35
CA PRO A 102 -13.89 22.30 -20.64
C PRO A 102 -13.04 21.75 -21.79
N LEU A 103 -12.54 20.54 -21.62
CA LEU A 103 -11.88 19.85 -22.72
C LEU A 103 -12.93 19.65 -23.82
N HIS A 104 -12.71 20.27 -24.98
CA HIS A 104 -13.52 19.98 -26.16
C HIS A 104 -13.20 18.56 -26.61
N LEU A 105 -14.11 17.64 -26.31
CA LEU A 105 -14.10 16.29 -26.84
C LEU A 105 -14.89 16.31 -28.14
N ASP A 106 -14.23 16.01 -29.26
CA ASP A 106 -14.95 15.64 -30.47
C ASP A 106 -15.72 14.34 -30.16
N ALA A 107 -17.03 14.29 -30.46
CA ALA A 107 -17.89 13.17 -30.07
C ALA A 107 -17.48 11.81 -30.69
N SER A 108 -16.63 11.84 -31.72
CA SER A 108 -16.29 10.68 -32.56
C SER A 108 -15.73 9.46 -31.80
N PRO A 109 -14.76 9.58 -30.86
CA PRO A 109 -14.20 8.39 -30.22
C PRO A 109 -15.15 7.75 -29.20
N GLY A 110 -16.05 8.52 -28.60
CA GLY A 110 -17.00 8.02 -27.60
C GLY A 110 -18.13 7.20 -28.22
N GLU A 111 -18.58 7.60 -29.42
CA GLU A 111 -19.61 6.88 -30.17
C GLU A 111 -19.11 5.52 -30.65
N GLU A 112 -17.89 5.45 -31.20
CA GLU A 112 -17.29 4.19 -31.66
C GLU A 112 -17.13 3.16 -30.52
N ILE A 113 -16.69 3.60 -29.34
CA ILE A 113 -16.55 2.72 -28.17
C ILE A 113 -17.91 2.24 -27.67
N ARG A 114 -18.92 3.12 -27.66
CA ARG A 114 -20.28 2.74 -27.26
C ARG A 114 -20.85 1.71 -28.21
N ASP A 115 -20.76 1.94 -29.51
CA ASP A 115 -21.29 1.03 -30.53
C ASP A 115 -20.58 -0.33 -30.45
N TRP A 116 -19.26 -0.35 -30.22
CA TRP A 116 -18.52 -1.58 -29.97
C TRP A 116 -18.97 -2.33 -28.71
N LEU A 117 -19.26 -1.61 -27.61
CA LEU A 117 -19.75 -2.21 -26.36
C LEU A 117 -21.16 -2.78 -26.50
N GLU A 118 -22.02 -2.16 -27.30
CA GLU A 118 -23.37 -2.65 -27.58
C GLU A 118 -23.35 -3.95 -28.40
N ASP A 119 -22.37 -4.10 -29.31
CA ASP A 119 -22.16 -5.31 -30.12
C ASP A 119 -21.27 -6.37 -29.44
N TYR A 120 -20.78 -6.12 -28.23
CA TYR A 120 -19.90 -7.07 -27.53
C TYR A 120 -20.71 -8.13 -26.75
N ASP A 121 -20.80 -9.34 -27.33
CA ASP A 121 -21.55 -10.48 -26.78
C ASP A 121 -20.95 -11.11 -25.50
N GLY A 122 -19.88 -10.55 -24.94
CA GLY A 122 -19.17 -11.11 -23.78
C GLY A 122 -18.31 -12.34 -24.13
N ASN A 123 -17.68 -12.93 -23.11
CA ASN A 123 -16.90 -14.18 -23.22
C ASN A 123 -17.74 -15.41 -22.81
#